data_AF-A0A8I1HX07-F1
#
_entry.id   AF-A0A8I1HX07-F1
#
_cell.length_a   1.000
_cell.length_b   1.000
_cell.length_c   1.000
_cell.angle_alpha   90.00
_cell.angle_beta   90.00
_cell.angle_gamma   90.00
#
_symmetry.space_group_name_H-M   'P 1'
#
loop_
_entity.id
_entity.type
_entity.pdbx_description
1 polymer ?
#
loop_
_entity_poly.entity_id
_entity_poly.type
_entity_poly.pdbx_seq_one_letter_code
_entity_poly.pdbx_strand_id
1 'polypeptide(L)'
;MVYVAVGATDLRKSINGLALLVEEQFELNLFGGSLFAFCNRRRDLVKILYWDGSGFCLWMKRLGTGLLSLARGRRGGHGDERTGVELAAQRSLM
;
A
#
# COMPACT_ATOMS: atom_id res chain seq x y z
N MET A 1 8.06 3.37 -9.06
CA MET A 1 7.21 2.16 -9.05
C MET A 1 6.11 2.33 -8.02
N VAL A 2 4.93 1.73 -8.22
CA VAL A 2 3.83 1.78 -7.25
C VAL A 2 3.60 0.39 -6.69
N TYR A 3 3.62 0.29 -5.37
CA TYR A 3 3.34 -0.93 -4.63
C TYR A 3 2.01 -0.79 -3.89
N VAL A 4 1.17 -1.82 -3.94
CA VAL A 4 -0.11 -1.83 -3.25
C VAL A 4 -0.19 -3.01 -2.29
N ALA A 5 -0.35 -2.72 -1.00
CA ALA A 5 -0.60 -3.72 0.03
C ALA A 5 -1.98 -4.36 -0.16
N VAL A 6 -1.97 -5.67 -0.40
CA VAL A 6 -3.14 -6.52 -0.58
C VAL A 6 -3.65 -6.98 0.75
N GLY A 7 -4.90 -6.66 1.02
CA GLY A 7 -5.55 -7.04 2.27
C GLY A 7 -5.77 -5.82 3.13
N ALA A 8 -5.74 -6.02 4.45
CA ALA A 8 -6.07 -4.99 5.41
C ALA A 8 -4.83 -4.62 6.22
N THR A 9 -4.34 -3.40 6.03
CA THR A 9 -3.29 -2.82 6.87
C THR A 9 -3.94 -2.06 8.03
N ASP A 10 -3.33 -2.14 9.20
CA ASP A 10 -3.70 -1.27 10.31
C ASP A 10 -3.27 0.18 10.03
N LEU A 11 -4.20 0.96 9.47
CA LEU A 11 -3.98 2.36 9.12
C LEU A 11 -3.99 3.32 10.32
N ARG A 12 -4.03 2.82 11.57
CA ARG A 12 -3.73 3.64 12.76
C ARG A 12 -2.24 3.99 12.83
N LYS A 13 -1.38 3.21 12.16
CA LYS A 13 0.05 3.49 12.03
C LYS A 13 0.30 4.82 11.29
N SER A 14 1.21 5.61 11.83
CA SER A 14 1.73 6.83 11.20
C SER A 14 2.95 6.50 10.31
N ILE A 15 3.70 7.50 9.85
CA ILE A 15 4.87 7.35 8.96
C ILE A 15 5.80 6.23 9.44
N ASN A 16 6.35 6.32 10.65
CA ASN A 16 7.35 5.35 11.12
C ASN A 16 6.81 3.91 11.18
N GLY A 17 5.55 3.74 11.59
CA GLY A 17 4.94 2.41 11.66
C GLY A 17 4.64 1.81 10.30
N LEU A 18 4.35 2.63 9.29
CA LEU A 18 4.17 2.18 7.91
C LEU A 18 5.51 1.96 7.20
N ALA A 19 6.51 2.80 7.49
CA ALA A 19 7.88 2.66 7.00
C ALA A 19 8.47 1.32 7.45
N LEU A 20 8.39 1.02 8.75
CA LEU A 20 8.84 -0.27 9.30
C LEU A 20 8.17 -1.46 8.61
N LEU A 21 6.88 -1.32 8.28
CA LEU A 21 6.12 -2.33 7.57
C LEU A 21 6.68 -2.60 6.16
N VAL A 22 7.11 -1.55 5.45
CA VAL A 22 7.74 -1.67 4.13
C VAL A 22 9.13 -2.28 4.21
N GLU A 23 9.96 -1.83 5.14
CA GLU A 23 11.34 -2.29 5.28
C GLU A 23 11.41 -3.72 5.81
N GLU A 24 10.69 -4.04 6.89
CA GLU A 24 10.82 -5.33 7.57
C GLU A 24 9.91 -6.40 7.02
N GLN A 25 8.68 -6.07 6.61
CA GLN A 25 7.72 -7.09 6.17
C GLN A 25 7.71 -7.28 4.66
N PHE A 26 7.96 -6.22 3.89
CA PHE A 26 7.99 -6.30 2.43
C PHE A 26 9.41 -6.32 1.86
N GLU A 27 10.43 -6.08 2.68
CA GLU A 27 11.85 -6.07 2.27
C GLU A 27 12.11 -5.12 1.10
N LEU A 28 11.42 -3.96 1.07
CA LEU A 28 11.53 -2.97 0.00
C LEU A 28 12.26 -1.71 0.45
N ASN A 29 12.96 -1.09 -0.50
CA ASN A 29 13.65 0.17 -0.27
C ASN A 29 12.68 1.35 -0.25
N LEU A 30 12.53 1.98 0.93
CA LEU A 30 11.71 3.17 1.15
C LEU A 30 12.23 4.44 0.47
N PHE A 31 13.55 4.55 0.30
CA PHE A 31 14.19 5.76 -0.23
C PHE A 31 14.27 5.76 -1.76
N GLY A 32 13.91 4.65 -2.41
CA GLY A 32 13.99 4.47 -3.87
C GLY A 32 12.92 5.21 -4.68
N GLY A 33 12.24 6.22 -4.12
CA GLY A 33 11.21 7.01 -4.80
C GLY A 33 9.95 6.22 -5.17
N SER A 34 9.71 5.07 -4.53
CA SER A 34 8.51 4.27 -4.74
C SER A 34 7.35 4.75 -3.87
N LEU A 35 6.12 4.57 -4.38
CA LEU A 35 4.90 4.85 -3.65
C LEU A 35 4.36 3.55 -3.05
N PHE A 36 4.04 3.56 -1.75
CA PHE A 36 3.48 2.41 -1.03
C PHE A 36 2.05 2.73 -0.58
N ALA A 37 1.07 2.10 -1.23
CA ALA A 37 -0.35 2.30 -0.96
C ALA A 37 -0.91 1.22 -0.02
N PHE A 38 -1.63 1.65 1.01
CA PHE A 38 -2.22 0.80 2.02
C PHE A 38 -3.72 1.08 2.16
N CYS A 39 -4.50 0.04 2.39
CA CYS A 39 -5.95 0.14 2.61
C CYS A 39 -6.35 -0.50 3.94
N ASN A 40 -7.34 0.08 4.61
CA ASN A 40 -7.92 -0.56 5.80
C ASN A 40 -8.88 -1.70 5.42
N ARG A 41 -9.35 -2.45 6.42
CA ARG A 41 -10.24 -3.61 6.20
C ARG A 41 -11.56 -3.26 5.52
N ARG A 42 -12.13 -2.10 5.84
CA ARG A 42 -13.37 -1.59 5.23
C ARG A 42 -13.15 -1.03 3.83
N ARG A 43 -11.89 -0.82 3.43
CA ARG A 43 -11.45 -0.23 2.17
C ARG A 43 -12.08 1.14 1.89
N ASP A 44 -12.34 1.89 2.96
CA ASP A 44 -12.83 3.27 2.93
C ASP A 44 -11.73 4.26 3.32
N LEU A 45 -10.53 3.79 3.65
CA LEU A 45 -9.38 4.62 3.94
C LEU A 45 -8.14 4.13 3.21
N VAL A 46 -7.46 5.05 2.54
CA VAL A 46 -6.16 4.84 1.88
C VAL A 46 -5.10 5.71 2.51
N LYS A 47 -3.92 5.14 2.69
CA LYS A 47 -2.68 5.88 2.95
C LYS A 47 -1.65 5.57 1.86
N ILE A 48 -0.91 6.58 1.41
CA ILE A 48 0.23 6.42 0.50
C ILE A 48 1.46 6.99 1.18
N LEU A 49 2.45 6.14 1.44
CA LEU A 49 3.75 6.50 2.00
C LEU A 49 4.78 6.59 0.87
N TYR A 50 5.63 7.62 0.91
CA TYR A 50 6.79 7.74 0.02
C TYR A 50 7.86 8.67 0.60
N TRP A 51 9.08 8.53 0.09
CA TRP A 51 10.19 9.47 0.35
C TRP A 51 10.28 10.47 -0.80
N ASP A 52 10.29 11.77 -0.49
CA ASP A 52 10.35 12.83 -1.52
C ASP A 52 11.78 13.27 -1.88
N GLY A 53 12.80 12.70 -1.23
CA GLY A 53 14.20 13.11 -1.33
C GLY A 53 14.72 13.77 -0.06
N SER A 54 13.86 14.45 0.69
CA SER A 54 14.18 15.20 1.91
C SER A 54 13.50 14.66 3.17
N GLY A 55 12.34 14.03 3.00
CA GLY A 55 11.49 13.57 4.09
C GLY A 55 10.49 12.51 3.66
N PHE A 56 9.90 11.86 4.66
CA PHE A 56 8.76 10.99 4.43
C PHE A 56 7.48 11.79 4.30
N CYS A 57 6.73 11.51 3.24
CA CYS A 57 5.42 12.06 3.00
C CYS A 57 4.36 10.97 3.19
N LEU A 58 3.25 11.35 3.81
CA LEU A 58 2.09 10.48 3.99
C LEU A 58 0.84 11.19 3.49
N TRP A 59 0.29 10.70 2.39
CA TRP A 59 -1.00 11.13 1.91
C TRP A 59 -2.11 10.21 2.46
N MET A 60 -3.26 10.80 2.82
CA MET A 60 -4.40 10.06 3.37
C MET A 60 -5.69 10.54 2.73
N LYS A 61 -6.54 9.59 2.31
CA LYS A 61 -7.88 9.89 1.78
C LYS A 61 -8.91 8.90 2.29
N ARG A 62 -10.00 9.45 2.82
CA ARG A 62 -11.21 8.68 3.12
C ARG A 62 -12.10 8.65 1.87
N LEU A 63 -12.50 7.47 1.46
CA LEU A 63 -13.33 7.24 0.29
C LEU A 63 -14.79 7.04 0.71
N GLY A 64 -15.70 7.33 -0.23
CA GLY A 64 -17.10 6.93 -0.13
C GLY A 64 -17.27 5.41 -0.27
N THR A 65 -18.47 4.93 0.02
CA THR A 65 -18.81 3.51 0.13
C THR A 65 -18.33 2.68 -1.07
N GLY A 66 -17.53 1.64 -0.80
CA GLY A 66 -17.26 0.52 -1.73
C GLY A 66 -16.24 0.76 -2.86
N LEU A 67 -15.60 1.94 -2.94
CA LEU A 67 -14.87 2.31 -4.16
C LEU A 67 -13.60 1.48 -4.42
N LEU A 68 -12.94 0.94 -3.38
CA LEU A 68 -11.72 0.14 -3.56
C LEU A 68 -12.02 -1.34 -3.79
N SER A 69 -12.52 -1.61 -4.99
CA SER A 69 -12.35 -2.91 -5.64
C SER A 69 -10.88 -3.07 -6.05
N LEU A 70 -9.97 -3.21 -5.07
CA LEU A 70 -8.70 -3.88 -5.35
C LEU A 70 -9.08 -5.33 -5.69
N ALA A 71 -9.20 -5.59 -6.99
CA ALA A 71 -9.65 -6.86 -7.53
C ALA A 71 -8.70 -7.94 -7.01
N ARG A 72 -9.28 -9.04 -6.50
CA ARG A 72 -8.56 -10.31 -6.40
C ARG A 72 -7.85 -10.54 -7.73
N GLY A 73 -6.52 -10.67 -7.72
CA GLY A 73 -5.72 -10.90 -8.92
C GLY A 73 -6.38 -11.93 -9.83
N ARG A 74 -6.85 -11.47 -11.00
CA ARG A 74 -7.31 -12.35 -12.07
C ARG A 74 -6.03 -12.90 -12.70
N ARG A 75 -5.74 -14.19 -12.48
CA ARG A 75 -4.72 -14.88 -13.28
C ARG A 75 -5.16 -14.84 -14.75
N GLY A 76 -4.34 -14.23 -15.60
CA GLY A 76 -4.29 -14.49 -17.04
C GLY A 76 -4.86 -13.40 -17.95
N GLY A 77 -4.02 -12.93 -18.87
CA GLY A 77 -4.44 -12.53 -20.22
C GLY A 77 -4.20 -11.06 -20.61
N HIS A 78 -3.12 -10.85 -21.37
CA HIS A 78 -2.93 -9.82 -22.41
C HIS A 78 -2.86 -8.33 -22.00
N GLY A 79 -1.63 -7.80 -22.01
CA GLY A 79 -1.26 -6.47 -22.53
C GLY A 79 -2.01 -5.23 -22.00
N ASP A 80 -1.66 -4.78 -20.80
CA ASP A 80 -1.80 -3.37 -20.39
C ASP A 80 -0.74 -3.12 -19.29
N GLU A 81 0.25 -2.27 -19.57
CA GLU A 81 1.35 -1.92 -18.64
C GLU A 81 0.81 -1.12 -17.44
N ARG A 82 0.17 -1.83 -16.51
CA ARG A 82 -0.18 -1.30 -15.19
C ARG A 82 0.92 -1.70 -14.22
N THR A 83 1.91 -0.83 -14.06
CA THR A 83 3.09 -1.04 -13.20
C THR A 83 2.74 -0.94 -11.70
N GLY A 84 1.79 -1.77 -11.24
CA GLY A 84 1.43 -1.95 -9.85
C GLY A 84 1.92 -3.31 -9.37
N VAL A 85 2.93 -3.34 -8.52
CA VAL A 85 3.38 -4.60 -7.89
C VAL A 85 2.53 -4.85 -6.66
N GLU A 86 1.97 -6.05 -6.60
CA GLU A 86 1.04 -6.49 -5.58
C GLU A 86 1.82 -6.99 -4.34
N LEU A 87 1.65 -6.34 -3.17
CA LEU A 87 2.32 -6.74 -1.92
C LEU A 87 1.37 -7.57 -1.08
N ALA A 88 1.66 -8.85 -0.83
CA ALA A 88 0.82 -9.66 0.06
C ALA A 88 0.91 -9.15 1.51
N ALA A 89 -0.12 -8.46 2.02
CA ALA A 89 -0.15 -8.11 3.44
C ALA A 89 -0.46 -9.37 4.27
N GLN A 90 0.41 -9.71 5.21
CA GLN A 90 0.18 -10.82 6.13
C GLN A 90 -1.03 -10.54 7.04
N ARG A 91 -1.74 -11.62 7.40
CA ARG A 91 -2.84 -11.60 8.38
C ARG A 91 -2.28 -11.17 9.74
N SER A 92 -2.82 -10.10 10.31
CA SER A 92 -2.57 -9.62 11.68
C SER A 92 -2.53 -10.81 12.66
N LEU A 93 -1.36 -11.07 13.24
CA LEU A 93 -1.29 -11.57 14.60
C LEU A 93 -1.45 -10.32 15.49
N MET A 94 -2.44 -10.41 16.38
CA MET A 94 -2.95 -9.40 17.32
C MET A 94 -3.89 -8.32 16.74
#